data_AF-A0A067DWL9-F1
#
_entry.id   AF-A0A067DWL9-F1
#
_cell.length_a   1.000
_cell.length_b   1.000
_cell.length_c   1.000
_cell.angle_alpha   90.00
_cell.angle_beta   90.00
_cell.angle_gamma   90.00
#
_symmetry.space_group_name_H-M   'P 1'
#
loop_
_entity.id
_entity.type
_entity.pdbx_description
1 polymer ?
#
loop_
_entity_poly.entity_id
_entity_poly.type
_entity_poly.pdbx_seq_one_letter_code
_entity_poly.pdbx_strand_id
1 'polypeptide(L)' 'GCFQALFSCIERLLCSLNVENLVLPAAEKAESIWTKKFGFRKMSRERLLKYQRDFQLTIFKGTSMLEKKVQCLPE' A
#
# COMPACT_ATOMS: atom_id res chain seq x y z
N GLY A 1 13.84 -8.71 -8.62
CA GLY A 1 14.98 -8.33 -7.76
C GLY A 1 14.65 -8.62 -6.29
N CYS A 2 15.62 -8.63 -5.38
CA CYS A 2 15.43 -9.10 -3.99
C CYS A 2 14.25 -8.45 -3.25
N PHE A 3 14.05 -7.13 -3.42
CA PHE A 3 12.92 -6.42 -2.80
C PHE A 3 11.56 -6.92 -3.31
N GLN A 4 11.46 -7.31 -4.58
CA GLN A 4 10.22 -7.85 -5.13
C GLN A 4 9.87 -9.21 -4.51
N ALA A 5 10.87 -10.08 -4.32
CA ALA A 5 10.66 -11.37 -3.66
C ALA A 5 10.23 -11.17 -2.20
N LEU A 6 10.92 -10.28 -1.46
CA LEU A 6 10.55 -9.91 -0.11
C LEU A 6 9.13 -9.35 -0.03
N PHE A 7 8.79 -8.41 -0.91
CA PHE A 7 7.47 -7.81 -0.93
C PHE A 7 6.38 -8.85 -1.24
N SER A 8 6.62 -9.77 -2.18
CA SER A 8 5.69 -10.89 -2.44
C SER A 8 5.51 -11.79 -1.22
N CYS A 9 6.56 -12.06 -0.43
CA CYS A 9 6.42 -12.80 0.83
C CYS A 9 5.58 -12.02 1.85
N ILE A 10 5.77 -10.70 1.97
CA ILE A 10 4.97 -9.83 2.84
C ILE A 10 3.50 -9.84 2.38
N GLU A 11 3.22 -9.76 1.08
CA GLU A 11 1.85 -9.80 0.58
C GLU A 11 1.15 -11.13 0.89
N ARG A 12 1.85 -12.26 0.77
CA ARG A 12 1.31 -13.56 1.17
C ARG A 12 1.02 -13.64 2.66
N LEU A 13 1.89 -13.09 3.50
CA LEU A 13 1.66 -13.02 4.95
C LEU A 13 0.46 -12.13 5.29
N LEU A 14 0.33 -10.96 4.66
CA LEU A 14 -0.81 -10.06 4.88
C LEU A 14 -2.12 -10.73 4.45
N CYS A 15 -2.09 -11.48 3.35
CA CYS A 15 -3.23 -12.28 2.90
C CYS A 15 -3.63 -13.33 3.96
N SER A 16 -2.68 -14.08 4.53
CA SER A 16 -3.01 -15.09 5.56
C SER A 16 -3.54 -14.50 6.87
N LEU A 17 -3.33 -13.20 7.10
CA LEU A 17 -3.88 -12.44 8.21
C LEU A 17 -5.22 -11.74 7.87
N ASN A 18 -5.82 -12.05 6.72
CA ASN A 18 -7.04 -11.44 6.21
C ASN A 18 -6.98 -9.91 6.10
N VAL A 19 -5.80 -9.34 5.85
CA VAL A 19 -5.65 -7.90 5.61
C VAL A 19 -6.25 -7.57 4.24
N GLU A 20 -7.23 -6.65 4.21
CA GLU A 20 -7.90 -6.31 2.95
C GLU A 20 -7.12 -5.29 2.10
N ASN A 21 -6.57 -4.26 2.73
CA ASN A 21 -5.94 -3.13 2.07
C ASN A 21 -4.61 -2.80 2.76
N LEU A 22 -3.55 -2.72 1.96
CA LEU A 22 -2.27 -2.19 2.37
C LEU A 22 -2.18 -0.72 1.96
N VAL A 23 -1.86 0.14 2.92
CA VAL A 23 -1.71 1.59 2.71
C VAL A 23 -0.34 2.05 3.18
N LEU A 24 0.27 2.98 2.45
CA LEU A 24 1.58 3.52 2.82
C LEU A 24 1.80 4.94 2.29
N PRO A 25 2.62 5.76 2.97
CA PRO A 25 3.18 6.98 2.41
C PRO A 25 4.35 6.65 1.47
N ALA A 26 4.29 7.08 0.22
CA ALA A 26 5.38 6.96 -0.74
C ALA A 26 6.01 8.32 -1.02
N ALA A 27 7.33 8.44 -0.88
CA ALA A 27 8.07 9.61 -1.35
C ALA A 27 7.86 9.80 -2.86
N GLU A 28 7.78 11.05 -3.32
CA GLU A 28 7.51 11.39 -4.73
C GLU A 28 8.41 10.64 -5.72
N LYS A 29 9.71 10.53 -5.40
CA LYS A 29 10.70 9.84 -6.23
C LYS A 29 10.45 8.33 -6.35
N ALA A 30 9.77 7.72 -5.39
CA ALA A 30 9.47 6.29 -5.36
C ALA A 30 8.04 5.96 -5.78
N GLU A 31 7.17 6.95 -5.91
CA GLU A 31 5.74 6.77 -6.23
C GLU A 31 5.53 5.93 -7.51
N SER A 32 6.33 6.19 -8.55
CA SER A 32 6.25 5.47 -9.81
C SER A 32 6.59 3.98 -9.67
N ILE A 33 7.49 3.62 -8.75
CA ILE A 33 7.86 2.23 -8.49
C ILE A 33 6.68 1.50 -7.83
N TRP A 34 6.08 2.11 -6.80
CA TRP A 34 4.93 1.54 -6.10
C TRP A 34 3.72 1.35 -7.01
N THR A 35 3.43 2.34 -7.84
CA THR A 35 2.29 2.30 -8.74
C THR A 35 2.50 1.38 -9.95
N LYS A 36 3.67 1.43 -10.59
CA LYS A 36 3.93 0.66 -11.81
C LYS A 36 4.38 -0.78 -11.56
N LYS A 37 5.22 -1.02 -10.54
CA LYS A 37 5.76 -2.37 -10.26
C LYS A 37 4.97 -3.15 -9.22
N PHE A 38 4.48 -2.47 -8.19
CA PHE A 38 3.82 -3.12 -7.07
C PHE A 38 2.30 -3.02 -7.12
N GLY A 39 1.72 -2.35 -8.12
CA GLY A 39 0.27 -2.30 -8.33
C GLY A 39 -0.50 -1.47 -7.31
N PHE A 40 0.18 -0.55 -6.62
CA PHE A 40 -0.48 0.45 -5.80
C PHE A 40 -1.17 1.50 -6.67
N ARG A 41 -2.13 2.20 -6.09
CA ARG A 41 -2.73 3.40 -6.67
C ARG A 41 -2.73 4.53 -5.66
N LYS A 42 -2.83 5.77 -6.16
CA LYS A 42 -3.07 6.91 -5.29
C LYS A 42 -4.41 6.76 -4.58
N MET A 43 -4.40 6.98 -3.28
CA MET A 43 -5.63 7.02 -2.50
C MET A 43 -6.44 8.26 -2.87
N SER A 44 -7.76 8.11 -3.02
CA SER A 44 -8.64 9.26 -3.23
C SER A 44 -8.68 10.14 -1.98
N ARG A 45 -8.98 11.43 -2.17
CA ARG A 45 -9.10 12.38 -1.04
C ARG A 45 -10.17 11.95 -0.04
N GLU A 46 -11.30 11.41 -0.53
CA GLU A 46 -12.39 10.90 0.31
C GLU A 46 -11.96 9.72 1.18
N ARG A 47 -11.24 8.73 0.60
CA ARG A 47 -10.71 7.59 1.36
C ARG A 47 -9.67 8.04 2.39
N LEU A 48 -8.80 8.97 2.02
CA LEU A 48 -7.79 9.50 2.94
C LEU A 48 -8.45 10.16 4.15
N LEU A 49 -9.46 11.00 3.94
CA LEU A 49 -10.20 11.65 5.02
C LEU A 49 -10.95 10.63 5.90
N LYS A 50 -11.50 9.57 5.30
CA LYS A 50 -12.13 8.48 6.05
C LYS A 50 -11.10 7.78 6.95
N TYR A 51 -9.98 7.34 6.39
CA TYR A 51 -8.97 6.64 7.17
C TYR A 51 -8.29 7.51 8.22
N GLN A 52 -8.11 8.80 8.00
CA GLN A 52 -7.60 9.71 9.04
C GLN A 52 -8.53 9.84 10.25
N ARG A 53 -9.85 9.63 10.06
CA ARG A 53 -10.81 9.61 11.18
C ARG A 53 -10.81 8.28 11.90
N ASP A 54 -10.75 7.19 11.14
CA ASP A 54 -10.94 5.83 11.67
C ASP A 54 -9.62 5.22 12.19
N PHE A 55 -8.47 5.69 11.70
CA PHE A 55 -7.15 5.11 11.97
C PHE A 55 -6.06 6.18 12.15
N GLN A 56 -5.02 5.87 12.93
CA GLN A 56 -3.80 6.67 12.98
C GLN A 56 -2.89 6.35 11.79
N LEU A 57 -3.14 6.99 10.66
CA LEU A 57 -2.25 6.91 9.51
C LEU A 57 -0.96 7.69 9.75
N THR A 58 0.17 7.09 9.37
CA THR A 58 1.46 7.79 9.33
C THR A 58 1.55 8.59 8.03
N ILE A 59 1.52 9.91 8.14
CA ILE A 59 1.54 10.83 6.99
C ILE A 59 2.76 11.74 7.12
N PHE A 60 3.60 11.75 6.08
CA PHE A 60 4.78 12.60 6.01
C PHE A 60 4.62 13.66 4.93
N LYS A 61 5.15 14.87 5.18
CA LYS A 61 5.23 15.91 4.14
C LYS A 61 6.11 15.41 2.98
N GLY A 62 5.71 15.74 1.74
CA GLY A 62 6.42 15.29 0.53
C GLY A 62 6.19 13.81 0.20
N THR A 63 5.13 13.19 0.75
CA THR A 63 4.73 11.82 0.40
C THR A 63 3.29 11.78 -0.11
N SER A 64 3.04 10.85 -1.01
CA SER A 64 1.72 10.51 -1.53
C SER A 64 1.19 9.27 -0.80
N MET A 65 -0.04 9.34 -0.29
CA MET A 65 -0.70 8.17 0.28
C MET A 65 -1.15 7.23 -0.83
N LEU A 66 -0.62 6.01 -0.81
CA LEU A 66 -0.94 4.96 -1.75
C LEU A 66 -1.74 3.85 -1.06
N GLU A 67 -2.56 3.17 -1.84
CA GLU A 67 -3.30 1.99 -1.41
C GLU A 67 -3.21 0.87 -2.44
N LYS A 68 -3.28 -0.37 -1.95
CA LYS A 68 -3.41 -1.56 -2.76
C LYS A 68 -4.31 -2.55 -2.03
N LYS A 69 -5.23 -3.18 -2.77
CA LYS A 69 -5.98 -4.32 -2.25
C LYS A 69 -5.04 -5.53 -2.19
N VAL A 70 -4.92 -6.16 -1.03
CA VAL A 70 -4.14 -7.39 -0.90
C VAL A 70 -4.88 -8.48 -1.70
N GLN A 71 -4.20 -9.05 -2.69
CA GLN A 71 -4.75 -10.13 -3.49
C GLN A 71 -4.29 -11.45 -2.89
N CYS A 72 -5.23 -12.17 -2.29
CA CYS A 72 -5.05 -13.58 -1.99
C CYS A 72 -5.17 -14.36 -3.31
N LEU A 73 -4.04 -14.76 -3.88
CA LEU A 73 -4.06 -15.76 -4.95
C LEU A 73 -4.47 -17.10 -4.32
N PRO A 74 -5.43 -17.83 -4.91
CA PRO A 74 -5.68 -19.21 -4.51
C PRO A 74 -4.40 -20.02 -4.73
N GLU A 75 -4.05 -20.86 -3.74
CA GLU A 75 -2.91 -21.78 -3.80
C GLU A 75 -3.00 -22.78 -4.96
#